data_AF-A0AAU2X416-F1
#
_entry.id   AF-A0AAU2X416-F1
#
_cell.length_a   1.000
_cell.length_b   1.000
_cell.length_c   1.000
_cell.angle_alpha   90.00
_cell.angle_beta   90.00
_cell.angle_gamma   90.00
#
_symmetry.space_group_name_H-M   'P 1'
#
loop_
_entity.id
_entity.type
_entity.pdbx_description
1 polymer ?
#
loop_
_entity_poly.entity_id
_entity_poly.type
_entity_poly.pdbx_seq_one_letter_code
_entity_poly.pdbx_strand_id
1 'polypeptide(L)'
;MTDALTTWVAIVGGLLVIVGVLWRTVGRPIRQLVVRLDLFWDDWHGTGARPGRPEQPGVLERLAAIEHRQAGTEAAVEEIKHELRPNSGASLRDAVDRVEQAVTPGP
;
A
#
# COMPACT_ATOMS: atom_id res chain seq x y z
N MET A 1 -50.37 43.09 -13.49
CA MET A 1 -48.90 43.05 -13.66
C MET A 1 -48.18 42.49 -12.44
N THR A 2 -48.76 42.56 -11.24
CA THR A 2 -48.20 42.02 -9.98
C THR A 2 -48.17 40.48 -9.91
N ASP A 3 -49.12 39.78 -10.53
CA ASP A 3 -49.29 38.32 -10.38
C ASP A 3 -48.22 37.50 -11.12
N ALA A 4 -47.71 38.03 -12.24
CA ALA A 4 -46.61 37.40 -12.97
C ALA A 4 -45.29 37.52 -12.18
N LEU A 5 -45.04 38.68 -11.57
CA LEU A 5 -43.85 38.92 -10.76
C LEU A 5 -43.82 38.01 -9.54
N THR A 6 -44.94 37.87 -8.82
CA THR A 6 -45.03 37.01 -7.64
C THR A 6 -44.83 35.54 -7.97
N THR A 7 -45.37 35.08 -9.12
CA THR A 7 -45.19 33.71 -9.59
C THR A 7 -43.72 33.41 -9.92
N TRP A 8 -43.03 34.31 -10.62
CA TRP A 8 -41.61 34.15 -10.92
C TRP A 8 -40.74 34.16 -9.67
N VAL A 9 -41.05 35.03 -8.69
CA VAL A 9 -40.36 35.06 -7.40
C VAL A 9 -40.55 33.73 -6.65
N ALA A 10 -41.75 33.16 -6.65
CA ALA A 10 -42.03 31.88 -6.00
C ALA A 10 -41.28 30.72 -6.67
N ILE A 11 -41.25 30.68 -8.01
CA ILE A 11 -40.54 29.64 -8.77
C ILE A 11 -39.03 29.73 -8.52
N VAL A 12 -38.44 30.92 -8.65
CA VAL A 12 -37.01 31.12 -8.44
C VAL A 12 -36.64 30.83 -6.98
N GLY A 13 -37.45 31.30 -6.03
CA GLY A 13 -37.27 31.01 -4.60
C GLY A 13 -37.30 29.50 -4.32
N GLY A 14 -38.28 28.79 -4.86
CA GLY A 14 -38.38 27.33 -4.74
C GLY A 14 -37.16 26.62 -5.35
N LEU A 15 -36.71 27.05 -6.53
CA LEU A 15 -35.55 26.46 -7.19
C LEU A 15 -34.27 26.67 -6.38
N LEU A 16 -34.07 27.86 -5.82
CA LEU A 16 -32.93 28.17 -4.97
C LEU A 16 -32.92 27.34 -3.68
N VAL A 17 -34.09 27.10 -3.08
CA VAL A 17 -34.21 26.20 -1.92
C VAL A 17 -33.82 24.78 -2.29
N ILE A 18 -34.32 24.25 -3.42
CA ILE A 18 -33.98 22.90 -3.89
C ILE A 18 -32.49 22.77 -4.15
N VAL A 19 -31.88 23.73 -4.87
CA VAL A 19 -30.44 23.76 -5.13
C VAL A 19 -29.64 23.86 -3.83
N GLY A 20 -30.07 24.70 -2.89
CA GLY A 20 -29.44 24.84 -1.58
C GLY A 20 -29.47 23.55 -0.76
N VAL A 21 -30.62 22.85 -0.76
CA VAL A 21 -30.77 21.54 -0.11
C VAL A 21 -29.86 20.52 -0.78
N LEU A 22 -29.89 20.41 -2.11
CA LEU A 22 -29.08 19.46 -2.87
C LEU A 22 -27.58 19.71 -2.68
N TRP A 23 -27.15 20.97 -2.67
CA TRP A 23 -25.76 21.32 -2.39
C TRP A 23 -25.33 20.90 -0.98
N ARG A 24 -26.21 21.08 0.01
CA ARG A 24 -25.92 20.72 1.40
C ARG A 24 -25.93 19.20 1.62
N THR A 25 -26.84 18.47 0.99
CA THR A 25 -27.00 17.02 1.18
C THR A 25 -26.08 16.20 0.29
N VAL A 26 -25.77 16.67 -0.91
CA VAL A 26 -25.00 15.91 -1.93
C VAL A 26 -23.68 16.60 -2.24
N GLY A 27 -23.69 17.91 -2.51
CA GLY A 27 -22.46 18.64 -2.91
C GLY A 27 -21.36 18.62 -1.84
N ARG A 28 -21.73 18.89 -0.58
CA ARG A 28 -20.79 18.87 0.56
C ARG A 28 -20.10 17.52 0.80
N PRO A 29 -20.82 16.39 0.93
CA PRO A 29 -20.15 15.10 1.13
C PRO A 29 -19.36 14.65 -0.09
N ILE A 30 -19.82 14.94 -1.32
CA ILE A 30 -19.04 14.64 -2.54
C ILE A 30 -17.70 15.38 -2.52
N ARG A 31 -17.68 16.66 -2.15
CA ARG A 31 -16.42 17.40 -2.05
C ARG A 31 -15.46 16.77 -1.04
N GLN A 32 -15.96 16.29 0.10
CA GLN A 32 -15.14 15.59 1.07
C GLN A 32 -14.61 14.25 0.54
N LEU A 33 -15.43 13.54 -0.23
CA LEU A 33 -15.02 12.29 -0.89
C LEU A 33 -13.91 12.54 -1.91
N VAL A 34 -14.03 13.59 -2.74
CA VAL A 34 -12.99 13.96 -3.71
C VAL A 34 -11.66 14.21 -3.02
N VAL A 35 -11.63 14.99 -1.94
CA VAL A 35 -10.39 15.26 -1.18
C VAL A 35 -9.80 13.96 -0.60
N ARG A 36 -10.63 13.03 -0.14
CA ARG A 36 -10.15 11.73 0.35
C ARG A 36 -9.60 10.85 -0.76
N LEU A 37 -10.21 10.89 -1.94
CA LEU A 37 -9.74 10.17 -3.11
C LEU A 37 -8.40 10.73 -3.59
N ASP A 38 -8.21 12.06 -3.57
CA ASP A 38 -6.92 12.67 -3.89
C ASP A 38 -5.83 12.20 -2.93
N LEU A 39 -6.10 12.18 -1.61
CA LEU A 39 -5.16 11.66 -0.62
C LEU A 39 -4.86 10.17 -0.82
N PHE A 40 -5.86 9.38 -1.17
CA PHE A 40 -5.67 7.96 -1.48
C PHE A 40 -4.81 7.78 -2.73
N TRP A 41 -5.04 8.59 -3.77
CA TRP A 41 -4.24 8.54 -4.99
C TRP A 41 -2.78 8.95 -4.76
N ASP A 42 -2.56 9.97 -3.93
CA ASP A 42 -1.22 10.39 -3.51
C ASP A 42 -0.50 9.28 -2.73
N ASP A 43 -1.19 8.49 -1.90
CA ASP A 43 -0.57 7.35 -1.20
C ASP A 43 -0.32 6.17 -2.14
N TRP A 44 -1.25 5.91 -3.07
CA TRP A 44 -1.16 4.81 -4.01
C TRP A 44 -0.02 4.98 -5.01
N HIS A 45 0.10 6.17 -5.61
CA HIS A 45 1.16 6.49 -6.58
C HIS A 45 2.42 7.07 -5.93
N GLY A 46 2.34 7.47 -4.66
CA GLY A 46 3.41 8.19 -4.00
C GLY A 46 3.40 9.68 -4.32
N THR A 47 4.28 10.40 -3.64
CA THR A 47 4.44 11.85 -3.81
C THR A 47 5.87 12.18 -4.17
N GLY A 48 6.05 12.95 -5.24
CA GLY A 48 7.37 13.45 -5.64
C GLY A 48 7.99 14.38 -4.59
N ALA A 49 9.29 14.62 -4.69
CA ALA A 49 10.01 15.51 -3.78
C ALA A 49 9.41 16.92 -3.79
N ARG A 50 9.18 17.50 -2.61
CA ARG A 50 8.65 18.86 -2.41
C ARG A 50 9.61 19.64 -1.50
N PRO A 51 9.69 20.98 -1.57
CA PRO A 51 10.58 21.75 -0.69
C PRO A 51 10.35 21.41 0.79
N GLY A 52 11.39 20.89 1.45
CA GLY A 52 11.31 20.44 2.85
C GLY A 52 10.69 19.06 3.09
N ARG A 53 10.33 18.30 2.05
CA ARG A 53 9.83 16.92 2.18
C ARG A 53 10.48 15.99 1.14
N PRO A 54 11.16 14.91 1.56
CA PRO A 54 11.68 13.92 0.62
C PRO A 54 10.53 13.24 -0.13
N GLU A 55 10.85 12.67 -1.28
CA GLU A 55 9.92 11.83 -2.03
C GLU A 55 9.40 10.69 -1.13
N GLN A 56 8.11 10.36 -1.28
CA GLN A 56 7.51 9.21 -0.62
C GLN A 56 7.07 8.22 -1.69
N PRO A 57 7.62 7.00 -1.70
CA PRO A 57 7.25 5.97 -2.66
C PRO A 57 5.81 5.53 -2.44
N GLY A 58 5.12 5.25 -3.54
CA GLY A 58 3.76 4.73 -3.54
C GLY A 58 3.68 3.31 -3.02
N VAL A 59 2.44 2.84 -2.84
CA VAL A 59 2.15 1.50 -2.33
C VAL A 59 2.73 0.42 -3.25
N LEU A 60 2.63 0.59 -4.57
CA LEU A 60 3.12 -0.42 -5.52
C LEU A 60 4.65 -0.54 -5.51
N GLU A 61 5.40 0.57 -5.43
CA GLU A 61 6.85 0.48 -5.31
C GLU A 61 7.27 -0.16 -3.98
N ARG A 62 6.56 0.18 -2.90
CA ARG A 62 6.82 -0.43 -1.58
C ARG A 62 6.50 -1.93 -1.57
N LEU A 63 5.43 -2.36 -2.22
CA LEU A 63 5.09 -3.77 -2.39
C LEU A 63 6.15 -4.51 -3.21
N ALA A 64 6.59 -3.96 -4.35
CA ALA A 64 7.66 -4.54 -5.14
C ALA A 64 8.96 -4.71 -4.33
N ALA A 65 9.30 -3.71 -3.50
CA ALA A 65 10.47 -3.80 -2.61
C ALA A 65 10.31 -4.84 -1.49
N ILE A 66 9.08 -5.14 -1.05
CA ILE A 66 8.80 -6.22 -0.10
C ILE A 66 8.92 -7.58 -0.79
N GLU A 67 8.29 -7.74 -1.96
CA GLU A 67 8.34 -8.96 -2.75
C GLU A 67 9.78 -9.34 -3.10
N HIS A 68 10.59 -8.37 -3.52
CA HIS A 68 12.00 -8.60 -3.81
C HIS A 68 12.78 -9.09 -2.58
N ARG A 69 12.54 -8.50 -1.40
CA ARG A 69 13.16 -8.94 -0.14
C ARG A 69 12.69 -10.32 0.29
N GLN A 70 11.42 -10.64 0.06
CA GLN A 70 10.86 -11.96 0.34
C GLN A 70 11.51 -13.02 -0.54
N ALA A 71 11.62 -12.79 -1.85
CA ALA A 71 12.30 -13.71 -2.77
C ALA A 71 13.77 -13.96 -2.37
N GLY A 72 14.50 -12.91 -1.98
CA GLY A 72 15.87 -13.06 -1.47
C GLY A 72 15.94 -13.86 -0.16
N THR A 73 14.96 -13.67 0.73
CA THR A 73 14.88 -14.43 1.99
C THR A 73 14.57 -15.90 1.73
N GLU A 74 13.66 -16.20 0.81
CA GLU A 74 13.32 -17.56 0.43
C GLU A 74 14.52 -18.31 -0.16
N ALA A 75 15.25 -17.66 -1.08
CA ALA A 75 16.47 -18.23 -1.66
C ALA A 75 17.53 -18.53 -0.59
N ALA A 76 17.80 -17.59 0.33
CA ALA A 76 18.74 -17.80 1.43
C ALA A 76 18.31 -18.95 2.36
N VAL A 77 17.01 -19.04 2.65
CA VAL A 77 16.47 -20.14 3.47
C VAL A 77 16.59 -21.49 2.75
N GLU A 78 16.42 -21.53 1.43
CA GLU A 78 16.62 -22.75 0.65
C GLU A 78 18.08 -23.20 0.65
N GLU A 79 19.03 -22.28 0.46
CA GLU A 79 20.46 -22.56 0.54
C GLU A 79 20.86 -23.11 1.92
N ILE A 80 20.40 -22.47 3.00
CA ILE A 80 20.63 -22.96 4.37
C ILE A 80 20.05 -24.37 4.54
N LYS A 81 18.83 -24.63 4.04
CA LYS A 81 18.22 -25.97 4.11
C LYS A 81 19.03 -27.00 3.33
N HIS A 82 19.64 -26.62 2.22
CA HIS A 82 20.51 -27.49 1.43
C HIS A 82 21.75 -27.89 2.24
N GLU A 83 22.39 -26.93 2.90
CA GLU A 83 23.58 -27.15 3.73
C GLU A 83 23.30 -27.95 5.02
N LEU A 84 22.06 -27.90 5.53
CA LEU A 84 21.66 -28.64 6.73
C LEU A 84 21.22 -30.09 6.46
N ARG A 85 21.19 -30.51 5.19
CA ARG A 85 20.92 -31.91 4.81
C ARG A 85 22.22 -32.61 4.41
N PRO A 86 22.31 -33.95 4.57
CA PRO A 86 23.44 -34.69 4.04
C PRO A 86 23.51 -34.51 2.53
N ASN A 87 24.68 -34.18 2.01
CA ASN A 87 24.92 -33.89 0.60
C ASN A 87 26.23 -34.53 0.12
N SER A 88 26.31 -35.85 0.26
CA SER A 88 27.43 -36.67 -0.24
C SER A 88 28.82 -36.19 0.21
N GLY A 89 28.92 -35.54 1.37
CA GLY A 89 30.17 -35.03 1.93
C GLY A 89 30.42 -33.54 1.68
N ALA A 90 29.62 -32.89 0.83
CA ALA A 90 29.84 -31.50 0.41
C ALA A 90 29.15 -30.48 1.32
N SER A 91 28.16 -30.87 2.13
CA SER A 91 27.45 -29.90 2.98
C SER A 91 28.19 -29.59 4.28
N LEU A 92 27.84 -28.44 4.87
CA LEU A 92 28.30 -28.06 6.21
C LEU A 92 27.95 -29.12 7.25
N ARG A 93 26.77 -29.75 7.15
CA ARG A 93 26.39 -30.86 8.04
C ARG A 93 27.36 -32.03 7.91
N ASP A 94 27.66 -32.46 6.68
CA ASP A 94 28.60 -33.57 6.47
C ASP A 94 30.01 -33.24 6.98
N ALA A 95 30.41 -31.96 6.89
CA ALA A 95 31.68 -31.51 7.46
C ALA A 95 31.68 -31.60 8.99
N VAL A 96 30.57 -31.23 9.66
CA VAL A 96 30.40 -31.40 11.10
C VAL A 96 30.44 -32.87 11.49
N ASP A 97 29.68 -33.74 10.80
CA ASP A 97 29.63 -35.18 11.08
C ASP A 97 31.03 -35.83 10.98
N ARG A 98 31.85 -35.42 10.01
CA ARG A 98 33.25 -35.88 9.89
C ARG A 98 34.12 -35.44 11.07
N VAL A 99 33.97 -34.21 11.54
CA VAL A 99 34.71 -33.70 12.70
C VAL A 99 34.30 -34.46 13.95
N GLU A 100 33.00 -34.68 14.15
CA GLU A 100 32.47 -35.44 15.28
C GLU A 100 33.03 -36.88 15.31
N GLN A 101 33.10 -37.54 14.15
CA GLN A 101 33.71 -38.88 14.02
C GLN A 101 35.22 -38.88 14.28
N ALA A 102 35.94 -37.82 13.88
CA ALA A 102 37.38 -37.72 14.11
C ALA A 102 37.72 -37.45 15.59
N VAL A 103 36.84 -36.73 16.29
CA VAL A 103 37.03 -36.33 17.70
C VAL A 103 36.47 -37.35 18.68
N THR A 104 35.49 -38.16 18.28
CA THR A 104 34.96 -39.27 19.07
C THR A 104 35.66 -40.56 18.63
N PRO A 105 36.70 -41.04 19.34
CA PRO A 105 37.24 -42.35 19.05
C PRO A 105 36.13 -43.37 19.33
N GLY A 106 35.83 -44.22 18.34
CA GLY A 106 34.93 -45.35 18.55
C GLY A 106 35.40 -46.23 19.71
N PRO A 107 34.49 -46.97 20.37
CA PRO A 107 34.87 -47.93 21.41
C PRO A 107 35.90 -48.96 20.90
#